data_AF-A0A7V7AGG5-F1
#
_entry.id   AF-A0A7V7AGG5-F1
#
_cell.length_a   1.000
_cell.length_b   1.000
_cell.length_c   1.000
_cell.angle_alpha   90.00
_cell.angle_beta   90.00
_cell.angle_gamma   90.00
#
_symmetry.space_group_name_H-M   'P 1'
#
loop_
_entity.id
_entity.type
_entity.pdbx_description
1 polymer ?
#
loop_
_entity_poly.entity_id
_entity_poly.type
_entity_poly.pdbx_seq_one_letter_code
_entity_poly.pdbx_strand_id
1 'polypeptide(L)'
;MLKIMGAGDSALDSFLRRAGTGLEKVTGEVAPIINQVREKGDRALVEFTRRYDGAEISNGDLQVEKREIEEAYNLVEPEFLEVLRQSMNNIKEFHQ
;
A
#
# COMPACT_ATOMS: atom_id res chain seq x y z
N MET A 1 9.67 2.55 -30.32
CA MET A 1 9.78 1.34 -31.19
C MET A 1 10.02 0.16 -30.27
N LEU A 2 9.21 -0.90 -30.31
CA LEU A 2 9.37 -2.07 -29.43
C LEU A 2 10.61 -2.86 -29.87
N LYS A 3 11.51 -3.16 -28.93
CA LYS A 3 12.72 -3.96 -29.18
C LYS A 3 12.44 -5.43 -28.84
N ILE A 4 12.52 -6.30 -29.83
CA ILE A 4 12.44 -7.76 -29.62
C ILE A 4 13.82 -8.24 -29.21
N MET A 5 13.94 -8.79 -28.00
CA MET A 5 15.19 -9.35 -27.45
C MET A 5 15.10 -10.87 -27.46
N GLY A 6 16.14 -11.54 -27.99
CA GLY A 6 16.24 -13.00 -28.04
C GLY A 6 16.94 -13.59 -26.81
N ALA A 7 16.81 -14.89 -26.61
CA ALA A 7 17.58 -15.61 -25.58
C ALA A 7 19.09 -15.49 -25.88
N GLY A 8 19.87 -15.05 -24.90
CA GLY A 8 21.32 -14.83 -25.01
C GLY A 8 21.75 -13.42 -25.43
N ASP A 9 20.81 -12.49 -25.65
CA ASP A 9 21.12 -11.08 -25.84
C ASP A 9 21.64 -10.48 -24.52
N SER A 10 22.82 -9.86 -24.52
CA SER A 10 23.36 -9.19 -23.33
C SER A 10 22.49 -8.01 -22.86
N ALA A 11 21.68 -7.44 -23.77
CA ALA A 11 20.66 -6.46 -23.42
C ALA A 11 19.51 -7.07 -22.60
N LEU A 12 19.20 -8.36 -22.80
CA LEU A 12 18.22 -9.09 -22.00
C LEU A 12 18.75 -9.28 -20.57
N ASP A 13 20.02 -9.65 -20.41
CA ASP A 13 20.64 -9.78 -19.08
C ASP A 13 20.63 -8.45 -18.31
N SER A 14 20.91 -7.33 -18.99
CA SER A 14 20.84 -6.01 -18.37
C SER A 14 19.41 -5.59 -18.01
N PHE A 15 18.41 -6.01 -18.78
CA PHE A 15 17.00 -5.72 -18.53
C PHE A 15 16.42 -6.58 -17.39
N LEU A 16 16.80 -7.86 -17.34
CA LEU A 16 16.40 -8.81 -16.31
C LEU A 16 17.07 -8.55 -14.96
N ARG A 17 18.21 -7.84 -14.94
CA ARG A 17 18.80 -7.34 -13.71
C ARG A 17 17.84 -6.35 -13.05
N ARG A 18 17.11 -6.84 -12.06
CA ARG A 18 16.27 -6.01 -11.19
C ARG A 18 17.18 -4.99 -10.51
N ALA A 19 17.11 -3.75 -10.95
CA ALA A 19 17.88 -2.67 -10.36
C ALA A 19 17.41 -2.48 -8.91
N GLY A 20 18.18 -2.99 -7.94
CA GLY A 20 18.03 -2.68 -6.52
C GLY A 20 18.47 -1.24 -6.18
N THR A 21 18.42 -0.34 -7.17
CA THR A 21 18.92 1.02 -7.07
C THR A 21 17.94 1.87 -6.29
N GLY A 22 18.40 2.49 -5.21
CA GLY A 22 17.64 3.45 -4.41
C GLY A 22 17.19 2.95 -3.03
N LEU A 23 17.41 1.68 -2.71
CA LEU A 23 17.06 1.12 -1.39
C LEU A 23 17.75 1.86 -0.24
N GLU A 24 19.06 2.15 -0.34
CA GLU A 24 19.80 2.85 0.72
C GLU A 24 19.27 4.27 0.99
N LYS A 25 18.92 5.01 -0.07
CA LYS A 25 18.34 6.35 0.05
C LYS A 25 16.97 6.28 0.74
N VAL A 26 16.11 5.37 0.31
CA VAL A 26 14.78 5.17 0.90
C VAL A 26 14.91 4.72 2.36
N THR A 27 15.84 3.81 2.67
CA THR A 27 16.12 3.40 4.06
C THR A 27 16.53 4.59 4.92
N GLY A 28 17.38 5.49 4.41
CA GLY A 28 17.77 6.71 5.11
C GLY A 28 16.61 7.67 5.39
N GLU A 29 15.65 7.78 4.48
CA GLU A 29 14.46 8.62 4.65
C GLU A 29 13.40 8.00 5.58
N VAL A 30 13.25 6.68 5.55
CA VAL A 30 12.24 5.94 6.36
C VAL A 30 12.69 5.74 7.81
N ALA A 31 13.99 5.57 8.07
CA ALA A 31 14.49 5.31 9.43
C ALA A 31 14.09 6.39 10.47
N PRO A 32 14.16 7.71 10.16
CA PRO A 32 13.65 8.76 11.02
C PRO A 32 12.14 8.67 11.30
N ILE A 33 11.32 8.26 10.31
CA ILE A 33 9.87 8.11 10.49
C ILE A 33 9.60 6.99 11.50
N ILE A 34 10.24 5.84 11.33
CA ILE A 34 10.12 4.69 12.26
C ILE A 34 10.53 5.10 13.67
N ASN A 35 11.65 5.80 13.83
CA ASN A 35 12.10 6.24 15.15
C ASN A 35 11.11 7.20 15.80
N GLN A 36 10.55 8.15 15.05
CA GLN A 36 9.54 9.07 15.57
C GLN A 36 8.25 8.37 15.99
N VAL A 37 7.78 7.39 15.22
CA VAL A 37 6.61 6.58 15.62
C VAL A 37 6.92 5.76 16.88
N ARG A 38 8.12 5.19 17.00
CA ARG A 38 8.53 4.46 18.20
C ARG A 38 8.58 5.33 19.46
N GLU A 39 9.06 6.57 19.32
CA GLU A 39 9.20 7.49 20.45
C GLU A 39 7.90 8.21 20.82
N LYS A 40 7.05 8.53 19.84
CA LYS A 40 5.90 9.43 20.01
C LYS A 40 4.54 8.76 19.79
N GLY A 41 4.51 7.52 19.31
CA GLY A 41 3.28 6.76 19.05
C GLY A 41 2.30 7.49 18.11
N ASP A 42 1.02 7.43 18.45
CA ASP A 42 -0.11 7.99 17.68
C ASP A 42 0.05 9.47 17.34
N ARG A 43 0.71 10.25 18.19
CA ARG A 43 0.99 11.66 17.91
C ARG A 43 1.84 11.83 16.64
N ALA A 44 2.82 10.95 16.43
CA ALA A 44 3.60 10.97 15.19
C ALA A 44 2.76 10.52 13.99
N LEU A 45 1.84 9.56 14.17
CA LEU A 45 0.94 9.13 13.11
C LEU A 45 0.02 10.28 12.65
N VAL A 46 -0.58 11.01 13.59
CA VAL A 46 -1.39 12.21 13.30
C VAL A 46 -0.57 13.30 12.58
N GLU A 47 0.65 13.57 13.07
CA GLU A 47 1.54 14.56 12.43
C GLU A 47 1.90 14.15 11.00
N PHE A 48 2.23 12.88 10.77
CA PHE A 48 2.57 12.37 9.44
C PHE A 48 1.37 12.31 8.51
N THR A 49 0.18 11.96 9.01
CA THR A 49 -1.06 12.00 8.23
C THR A 49 -1.34 13.41 7.74
N ARG A 50 -1.23 14.41 8.61
CA ARG A 50 -1.38 15.82 8.21
C ARG A 50 -0.32 16.25 7.19
N ARG A 51 0.93 15.83 7.40
CA ARG A 51 2.06 16.25 6.56
C ARG A 51 2.02 15.64 5.15
N TYR A 52 1.71 14.35 5.04
CA TYR A 52 1.83 13.60 3.79
C TYR A 52 0.50 13.45 3.06
N ASP A 53 -0.60 13.28 3.80
CA ASP A 53 -1.93 13.07 3.23
C ASP A 53 -2.77 14.36 3.24
N GLY A 54 -2.35 15.38 3.99
CA GLY A 54 -3.06 16.66 4.10
C GLY A 54 -4.35 16.59 4.94
N ALA A 55 -4.61 15.47 5.61
CA ALA A 55 -5.79 15.25 6.42
C ALA A 55 -5.56 15.66 7.88
N GLU A 56 -6.52 16.39 8.45
CA GLU A 56 -6.51 16.72 9.88
C GLU A 56 -7.32 15.68 10.64
N ILE A 57 -6.62 14.84 11.40
CA ILE A 57 -7.20 13.79 12.23
C ILE A 57 -6.70 13.93 13.67
N SER A 58 -7.42 13.34 14.61
CA SER A 58 -7.01 13.16 16.00
C SER A 58 -6.61 11.70 16.27
N ASN A 59 -6.07 11.42 17.46
CA ASN A 59 -5.76 10.03 17.85
C ASN A 59 -7.02 9.14 17.87
N GLY A 60 -8.21 9.71 18.11
CA GLY A 60 -9.47 8.97 18.12
C GLY A 60 -9.91 8.49 16.74
N ASP A 61 -9.40 9.13 15.68
CA ASP A 61 -9.81 8.87 14.30
C ASP A 61 -8.88 7.86 13.59
N LEU A 62 -7.82 7.39 14.27
CA LEU A 62 -6.88 6.41 13.69
C LEU A 62 -7.54 5.07 13.37
N GLN A 63 -8.63 4.74 14.08
CA GLN A 63 -9.43 3.55 13.84
C GLN A 63 -10.74 3.95 13.18
N VAL A 64 -10.99 3.44 11.98
CA VAL A 64 -12.27 3.61 11.27
C VAL A 64 -13.40 3.02 12.11
N GLU A 65 -14.47 3.79 12.32
CA GLU A 65 -15.63 3.36 13.08
C GLU A 65 -16.48 2.36 12.30
N LYS A 66 -17.19 1.49 13.04
CA LYS A 66 -18.13 0.53 12.44
C LYS A 66 -19.18 1.22 11.57
N ARG A 67 -19.63 2.41 11.98
CA ARG A 67 -20.61 3.20 11.24
C ARG A 67 -20.08 3.64 9.88
N GLU A 68 -18.84 4.11 9.82
CA GLU A 68 -18.19 4.52 8.56
C GLU A 68 -18.02 3.33 7.61
N ILE A 69 -17.72 2.15 8.14
CA ILE A 69 -17.68 0.90 7.35
C ILE A 69 -19.07 0.59 6.79
N GLU A 70 -20.12 0.64 7.60
CA GLU A 70 -21.50 0.38 7.15
C GLU A 70 -21.97 1.40 6.12
N GLU A 71 -21.65 2.68 6.31
CA GLU A 71 -21.89 3.74 5.32
C GLU A 71 -21.19 3.43 4.00
N ALA A 72 -19.91 3.04 4.03
CA ALA A 72 -19.16 2.68 2.83
C ALA A 72 -19.79 1.51 2.06
N TYR A 73 -20.33 0.50 2.74
CA TYR A 73 -21.06 -0.60 2.08
C TYR A 73 -22.29 -0.12 1.30
N ASN A 74 -22.95 0.95 1.76
CA ASN A 74 -24.13 1.51 1.10
C ASN A 74 -23.79 2.47 -0.05
N LEU A 75 -22.53 2.91 -0.15
CA LEU A 75 -22.05 3.78 -1.25
C LEU A 75 -21.56 2.99 -2.47
N VAL A 76 -21.53 1.66 -2.37
CA VAL A 76 -20.98 0.77 -3.38
C VAL A 76 -22.10 -0.03 -4.04
N GLU A 77 -22.07 -0.13 -5.36
CA GLU A 77 -23.08 -0.86 -6.12
C GLU A 77 -23.11 -2.36 -5.76
N PRO A 78 -24.30 -2.98 -5.63
CA PRO A 78 -24.45 -4.38 -5.24
C PRO A 78 -23.64 -5.35 -6.11
N GLU A 79 -23.59 -5.11 -7.43
CA GLU A 79 -22.89 -5.97 -8.39
C GLU A 79 -21.38 -5.97 -8.13
N PHE A 80 -20.80 -4.83 -7.71
CA PHE A 80 -19.39 -4.76 -7.38
C PHE A 80 -19.07 -5.56 -6.10
N LEU A 81 -19.96 -5.50 -5.10
CA LEU A 81 -19.83 -6.32 -3.89
C LEU A 81 -19.93 -7.82 -4.19
N GLU A 82 -20.77 -8.23 -5.15
CA GLU A 82 -20.84 -9.63 -5.59
C GLU A 82 -19.51 -10.10 -6.20
N VAL A 83 -18.89 -9.30 -7.07
CA VAL A 83 -17.59 -9.60 -7.67
C VAL A 83 -16.49 -9.73 -6.62
N LEU A 84 -16.46 -8.82 -5.63
CA LEU A 84 -15.51 -8.90 -4.52
C LEU A 84 -15.71 -10.17 -3.68
N ARG A 85 -16.95 -10.56 -3.38
CA ARG A 85 -17.26 -11.78 -2.62
C ARG A 85 -16.86 -13.05 -3.38
N GLN A 86 -17.08 -13.09 -4.69
CA GLN A 86 -16.61 -14.20 -5.53
C GLN A 86 -15.08 -14.30 -5.51
N SER A 87 -14.38 -13.17 -5.64
CA SER A 87 -12.91 -13.12 -5.59
C SER A 87 -12.38 -13.60 -4.24
N MET A 88 -13.00 -13.15 -3.15
CA MET A 88 -12.68 -13.60 -1.79
C MET A 88 -12.83 -15.12 -1.64
N ASN A 89 -13.91 -15.70 -2.18
CA ASN A 89 -14.15 -17.14 -2.10
C ASN A 89 -13.08 -17.93 -2.87
N ASN A 90 -12.73 -17.50 -4.09
CA ASN A 90 -11.70 -18.16 -4.89
C ASN A 90 -10.33 -18.14 -4.18
N ILE A 91 -9.95 -17.00 -3.59
CA ILE A 91 -8.70 -16.86 -2.83
C ILE A 91 -8.72 -17.80 -1.62
N LYS A 92 -9.84 -17.83 -0.89
CA LYS A 92 -9.98 -18.67 0.31
C LYS A 92 -9.90 -20.16 -0.04
N GLU A 93 -10.60 -20.60 -1.07
CA GLU A 93 -10.59 -21.99 -1.53
C GLU A 93 -9.18 -22.45 -1.91
N PHE A 94 -8.40 -21.61 -2.58
CA PHE A 94 -7.03 -21.95 -2.96
C PHE A 94 -6.06 -22.05 -1.77
N HIS A 95 -6.25 -21.26 -0.71
CA HIS A 95 -5.32 -21.19 0.43
C HIS A 95 -5.69 -22.10 1.61
N GLN A 96 -6.83 -22.80 1.55
CA GLN A 96 -7.25 -23.79 2.55
C GLN A 96 -6.59 -25.15 2.31
#